data_AF-G1QCD9-F1
#
_entry.id   AF-G1QCD9-F1
#
_cell.length_a   1.000
_cell.length_b   1.000
_cell.length_c   1.000
_cell.angle_alpha   90.00
_cell.angle_beta   90.00
_cell.angle_gamma   90.00
#
_symmetry.space_group_name_H-M   'P 1'
#
loop_
_entity.id
_entity.type
_entity.pdbx_description
1 polymer ?
#
loop_
_entity_poly.entity_id
_entity_poly.type
_entity_poly.pdbx_seq_one_letter_code
_entity_poly.pdbx_strand_id
1 'polypeptide(L)'
;SPPLTASFSEVATALEEESLLLRNRSCSSRPLPRTRDLRQLQVWERPVALEAELALTLKVLGTVANSTLGDILDQPLRTLRHIHSKLQACVPAQSTAGPRPRGRLRQWLHRLQEAEKKESRGCLEASVTLNLFRLLVRDLRCVADGDLCV
;
A
#
# COMPACT_ATOMS: atom_id res chain seq x y z
N SER A 1 12.17 -6.45 -13.33
CA SER A 1 13.65 -6.37 -13.35
C SER A 1 14.21 -6.66 -11.97
N PRO A 2 15.23 -7.52 -11.82
CA PRO A 2 15.84 -7.87 -10.54
C PRO A 2 16.42 -6.72 -9.69
N PRO A 3 16.84 -5.55 -10.24
CA PRO A 3 17.33 -4.43 -9.42
C PRO A 3 16.24 -3.81 -8.53
N LEU A 4 14.99 -3.84 -8.98
CA LEU A 4 13.86 -3.25 -8.25
C LEU A 4 13.60 -4.01 -6.95
N THR A 5 13.56 -5.34 -7.00
CA THR A 5 13.31 -6.18 -5.81
C THR A 5 14.41 -6.07 -4.77
N ALA A 6 15.67 -5.89 -5.19
CA ALA A 6 16.79 -5.64 -4.28
C ALA A 6 16.63 -4.29 -3.54
N SER A 7 16.32 -3.21 -4.26
CA SER A 7 16.11 -1.88 -3.65
C SER A 7 14.94 -1.86 -2.65
N PHE A 8 13.86 -2.59 -2.93
CA PHE A 8 12.74 -2.71 -1.99
C PHE A 8 13.04 -3.62 -0.79
N SER A 9 13.98 -4.55 -0.93
CA SER A 9 14.47 -5.35 0.20
C SER A 9 15.26 -4.51 1.19
N GLU A 10 16.15 -3.66 0.68
CA GLU A 10 16.93 -2.74 1.50
C GLU A 10 16.01 -1.77 2.26
N VAL A 11 15.00 -1.23 1.58
CA VAL A 11 13.95 -0.43 2.23
C VAL A 11 13.21 -1.20 3.31
N ALA A 12 12.79 -2.43 3.04
CA ALA A 12 12.06 -3.22 4.03
C ALA A 12 12.92 -3.45 5.27
N THR A 13 14.19 -3.82 5.12
CA THR A 13 15.13 -3.99 6.23
C THR A 13 15.33 -2.68 7.00
N ALA A 14 15.60 -1.58 6.31
CA ALA A 14 15.80 -0.28 6.96
C ALA A 14 14.56 0.22 7.70
N LEU A 15 13.36 -0.02 7.15
CA LEU A 15 12.10 0.28 7.82
C LEU A 15 11.83 -0.64 9.01
N GLU A 16 12.22 -1.91 8.95
CA GLU A 16 12.14 -2.81 10.11
C GLU A 16 13.06 -2.32 11.24
N GLU A 17 14.27 -1.88 10.92
CA GLU A 17 15.22 -1.30 11.88
C GLU A 17 14.74 0.04 12.48
N GLU A 18 14.28 0.99 11.66
CA GLU A 18 13.70 2.24 12.17
C GLU A 18 12.43 1.99 12.97
N SER A 19 11.57 1.09 12.49
CA SER A 19 10.40 0.67 13.26
C SER A 19 10.85 0.03 14.57
N LEU A 20 11.95 -0.75 14.59
CA LEU A 20 12.56 -1.33 15.80
C LEU A 20 12.82 -0.31 16.91
N LEU A 21 13.12 0.94 16.55
CA LEU A 21 13.37 2.04 17.45
C LEU A 21 12.09 2.74 17.95
N LEU A 22 10.95 2.57 17.26
CA LEU A 22 9.68 3.20 17.62
C LEU A 22 8.92 2.43 18.71
N ARG A 23 8.42 3.17 19.71
CA ARG A 23 7.43 2.70 20.69
C ARG A 23 6.05 2.58 20.02
N ASN A 24 5.22 1.64 20.49
CA ASN A 24 3.82 1.43 20.07
C ASN A 24 3.62 0.94 18.61
N ARG A 25 4.18 -0.23 18.26
CA ARG A 25 3.87 -0.93 16.99
C ARG A 25 2.57 -1.72 17.01
N SER A 26 1.99 -1.91 18.19
CA SER A 26 0.71 -2.58 18.30
C SER A 26 -0.36 -1.72 17.63
N CYS A 27 -1.00 -2.30 16.62
CA CYS A 27 -2.13 -1.69 15.95
C CYS A 27 -3.42 -2.09 16.66
N SER A 28 -4.32 -1.13 16.92
CA SER A 28 -5.67 -1.43 17.42
C SER A 28 -6.48 -2.19 16.37
N SER A 29 -6.22 -1.89 15.10
CA SER A 29 -6.79 -2.54 13.92
C SER A 29 -5.70 -2.71 12.86
N ARG A 30 -5.66 -3.86 12.18
CA ARG A 30 -4.66 -4.09 11.12
C ARG A 30 -5.06 -3.31 9.86
N PRO A 31 -4.32 -2.26 9.44
CA PRO A 31 -4.67 -1.44 8.27
C PRO A 31 -4.57 -2.24 6.97
N LEU A 32 -3.53 -3.09 6.91
CA LEU A 32 -3.17 -3.95 5.77
C LEU A 32 -3.07 -5.41 6.24
N PRO A 33 -4.19 -6.11 6.52
CA PRO A 33 -4.18 -7.50 6.95
C PRO A 33 -3.55 -8.43 5.90
N ARG A 34 -2.73 -9.39 6.34
CA ARG A 34 -2.17 -10.43 5.45
C ARG A 34 -3.22 -11.30 4.75
N THR A 35 -4.40 -11.46 5.37
CA THR A 35 -5.52 -12.23 4.83
C THR A 35 -6.24 -11.53 3.67
N ARG A 36 -5.93 -10.26 3.41
CA ARG A 36 -6.48 -9.53 2.28
C ARG A 36 -5.97 -10.12 0.96
N ASP A 37 -6.88 -10.25 0.02
CA ASP A 37 -6.61 -10.75 -1.31
C ASP A 37 -7.47 -10.01 -2.32
N LEU A 38 -6.83 -9.37 -3.30
CA LEU A 38 -7.54 -8.63 -4.35
C LEU A 38 -8.48 -9.53 -5.16
N ARG A 39 -8.20 -10.84 -5.21
CA ARG A 39 -9.06 -11.82 -5.90
C ARG A 39 -10.45 -11.93 -5.29
N GLN A 40 -10.63 -11.51 -4.04
CA GLN A 40 -11.94 -11.46 -3.37
C GLN A 40 -12.81 -10.28 -3.83
N LEU A 41 -12.23 -9.34 -4.59
CA LEU A 41 -12.89 -8.18 -5.16
C LEU A 41 -13.20 -8.41 -6.65
N GLN A 42 -14.22 -7.71 -7.14
CA GLN A 42 -14.51 -7.66 -8.57
C GLN A 42 -13.32 -7.06 -9.33
N VAL A 43 -13.12 -7.46 -10.59
CA VAL A 43 -11.94 -7.06 -11.37
C VAL A 43 -11.79 -5.53 -11.44
N TRP A 44 -12.89 -4.79 -11.62
CA TRP A 44 -12.89 -3.33 -11.62
C TRP A 44 -12.62 -2.69 -10.25
N GLU A 45 -12.85 -3.42 -9.14
CA GLU A 45 -12.60 -2.94 -7.78
C GLU A 45 -11.13 -3.10 -7.37
N ARG A 46 -10.40 -4.03 -7.99
CA ARG A 46 -9.00 -4.34 -7.63
C ARG A 46 -8.07 -3.13 -7.78
N PRO A 47 -8.10 -2.36 -8.89
CA PRO A 47 -7.29 -1.15 -9.01
C PRO A 47 -7.63 -0.11 -7.94
N VAL A 48 -8.90 0.03 -7.59
CA VAL A 48 -9.37 0.98 -6.55
C VAL A 48 -8.80 0.61 -5.19
N ALA A 49 -8.85 -0.67 -4.82
CA ALA A 49 -8.31 -1.14 -3.55
C ALA A 49 -6.78 -0.99 -3.49
N LEU A 50 -6.08 -1.38 -4.57
CA LEU A 50 -4.62 -1.27 -4.65
C LEU A 50 -4.16 0.19 -4.61
N GLU A 51 -4.87 1.09 -5.28
CA GLU A 51 -4.55 2.52 -5.30
C GLU A 51 -4.60 3.11 -3.89
N ALA A 52 -5.65 2.78 -3.12
CA ALA A 52 -5.77 3.23 -1.74
C ALA A 52 -4.68 2.65 -0.81
N GLU A 53 -4.30 1.38 -0.98
CA GLU A 53 -3.20 0.79 -0.20
C GLU A 53 -1.84 1.42 -0.56
N LEU A 54 -1.61 1.70 -1.85
CA LEU A 54 -0.40 2.34 -2.34
C LEU A 54 -0.33 3.81 -1.93
N ALA A 55 -1.45 4.53 -1.91
CA ALA A 55 -1.52 5.90 -1.42
C ALA A 55 -1.17 6.00 0.07
N LEU A 56 -1.71 5.09 0.90
CA LEU A 56 -1.33 5.02 2.32
C LEU A 56 0.15 4.69 2.48
N THR A 57 0.67 3.72 1.70
CA THR A 57 2.08 3.34 1.69
C THR A 57 2.97 4.54 1.34
N LEU A 58 2.67 5.26 0.27
CA LEU A 58 3.41 6.46 -0.15
C LEU A 58 3.38 7.56 0.92
N LYS A 59 2.23 7.76 1.57
CA LYS A 59 2.09 8.75 2.64
C LYS A 59 2.99 8.42 3.82
N VAL A 60 2.96 7.17 4.29
CA VAL A 60 3.76 6.71 5.43
C VAL A 60 5.25 6.73 5.09
N LEU A 61 5.66 6.19 3.94
CA LEU A 61 7.07 6.22 3.54
C LEU A 61 7.57 7.64 3.27
N GLY A 62 6.70 8.55 2.81
CA GLY A 62 7.03 9.96 2.63
C GLY A 62 7.33 10.68 3.95
N THR A 63 6.71 10.31 5.07
CA THR A 63 7.05 10.89 6.38
C THR A 63 8.32 10.28 6.97
N VAL A 64 8.64 9.03 6.61
CA VAL A 64 9.90 8.38 6.99
C VAL A 64 11.07 8.93 6.17
N ALA A 65 10.90 9.25 4.90
CA ALA A 65 11.97 9.82 4.07
C ALA A 65 12.48 11.20 4.54
N ASN A 66 11.77 11.85 5.46
CA ASN A 66 12.25 13.06 6.14
C ASN A 66 13.21 12.76 7.31
N SER A 67 13.56 11.48 7.52
CA SER A 67 14.57 11.03 8.49
C SER A 67 15.87 10.63 7.79
N THR A 68 16.76 9.94 8.51
CA THR A 68 18.01 9.32 8.02
C THR A 68 17.80 8.34 6.86
N LEU A 69 16.58 7.87 6.63
CA LEU A 69 16.26 6.94 5.54
C LEU A 69 16.00 7.62 4.18
N GLY A 70 16.10 8.95 4.09
CA GLY A 70 15.82 9.71 2.87
C GLY A 70 16.54 9.16 1.63
N ASP A 71 17.84 8.92 1.73
CA ASP A 71 18.66 8.44 0.59
C ASP A 71 18.26 7.03 0.15
N ILE A 72 17.94 6.15 1.10
CA ILE A 72 17.50 4.77 0.84
C ILE A 72 16.09 4.76 0.22
N LEU A 73 15.22 5.67 0.65
CA LEU A 73 13.83 5.75 0.21
C LEU A 73 13.62 6.56 -1.08
N ASP A 74 14.57 7.38 -1.53
CA ASP A 74 14.39 8.27 -2.67
C ASP A 74 13.98 7.53 -3.95
N GLN A 75 14.80 6.55 -4.38
CA GLN A 75 14.53 5.77 -5.59
C GLN A 75 13.27 4.87 -5.47
N PRO A 76 13.07 4.14 -4.36
CA PRO A 76 11.84 3.39 -4.09
C PRO A 76 10.58 4.26 -4.10
N LEU A 77 10.61 5.44 -3.48
CA LEU A 77 9.48 6.38 -3.49
C LEU A 77 9.20 6.92 -4.89
N ARG A 78 10.22 7.25 -5.69
CA ARG A 78 10.03 7.62 -7.11
C ARG A 78 9.32 6.51 -7.88
N THR A 79 9.74 5.26 -7.68
CA THR A 79 9.13 4.10 -8.32
C THR A 79 7.68 3.91 -7.89
N LEU A 80 7.39 3.95 -6.59
CA LEU A 80 6.04 3.83 -6.05
C LEU A 80 5.12 4.94 -6.56
N ARG A 81 5.61 6.20 -6.64
CA ARG A 81 4.86 7.33 -7.22
C ARG A 81 4.57 7.12 -8.70
N HIS A 82 5.53 6.58 -9.45
CA HIS A 82 5.33 6.25 -10.85
C HIS A 82 4.22 5.19 -11.02
N ILE A 83 4.29 4.10 -10.24
CA ILE A 83 3.25 3.06 -10.24
C ILE A 83 1.90 3.65 -9.86
N HIS A 84 1.85 4.49 -8.82
CA HIS A 84 0.63 5.13 -8.34
C HIS A 84 -0.01 6.01 -9.42
N SER A 85 0.77 6.83 -10.12
CA SER A 85 0.28 7.64 -11.25
C SER A 85 -0.29 6.77 -12.39
N LYS A 86 0.38 5.66 -12.74
CA LYS A 86 -0.12 4.72 -13.74
C LYS A 86 -1.41 4.04 -13.28
N LEU A 87 -1.49 3.67 -12.02
CA LEU A 87 -2.67 3.01 -11.43
C LEU A 87 -3.87 3.96 -11.37
N GLN A 88 -3.66 5.23 -11.00
CA GLN A 88 -4.71 6.26 -10.98
C GLN A 88 -5.34 6.47 -12.35
N ALA A 89 -4.58 6.36 -13.44
CA ALA A 89 -5.13 6.42 -14.79
C ALA A 89 -6.04 5.23 -15.13
N CYS A 90 -5.89 4.09 -14.44
CA CYS A 90 -6.71 2.89 -14.61
C CYS A 90 -7.92 2.84 -13.65
N VAL A 91 -7.94 3.66 -12.60
CA VAL A 91 -9.07 3.76 -11.69
C VAL A 91 -10.16 4.59 -12.37
N PRO A 92 -11.40 4.06 -12.53
CA PRO A 92 -12.49 4.85 -13.06
C PRO A 92 -12.61 6.13 -12.24
N ALA A 93 -12.65 7.29 -12.90
CA ALA A 93 -13.03 8.52 -12.23
C ALA A 93 -14.33 8.22 -11.47
N GLN A 94 -14.35 8.47 -10.16
CA GLN A 94 -15.54 8.37 -9.33
C GLN A 94 -16.53 9.45 -9.80
N SER A 95 -17.05 9.30 -11.02
CA SER A 95 -18.16 10.08 -11.52
C SER A 95 -19.34 9.79 -10.60
N THR A 96 -20.17 10.79 -10.38
CA THR A 96 -21.41 10.68 -9.61
C THR A 96 -22.34 9.57 -10.16
N ALA A 97 -22.07 9.04 -11.35
CA ALA A 97 -22.78 7.97 -12.04
C ALA A 97 -22.09 6.57 -11.99
N GLY A 98 -20.88 6.45 -11.44
CA GLY A 98 -20.16 5.16 -11.34
C GLY A 98 -20.70 4.24 -10.23
N PRO A 99 -20.42 2.92 -10.28
CA PRO A 99 -20.80 2.00 -9.21
C PRO A 99 -20.13 2.42 -7.90
N ARG A 100 -20.94 2.80 -6.90
CA ARG A 100 -20.42 3.13 -5.57
C ARG A 100 -19.73 1.91 -4.96
N PRO A 101 -18.60 2.08 -4.23
CA PRO A 101 -17.97 0.98 -3.50
C PRO A 101 -18.99 0.35 -2.54
N ARG A 102 -19.24 -0.95 -2.69
CA ARG A 102 -20.14 -1.73 -1.82
C ARG A 102 -19.39 -2.90 -1.19
N GLY A 103 -20.01 -3.53 -0.19
CA GLY A 103 -19.49 -4.75 0.43
C GLY A 103 -18.04 -4.64 0.90
N ARG A 104 -17.21 -5.57 0.40
CA ARG A 104 -15.79 -5.73 0.81
C ARG A 104 -14.94 -4.51 0.47
N LEU A 105 -15.10 -3.92 -0.72
CA LEU A 105 -14.32 -2.72 -1.10
C LEU A 105 -14.60 -1.56 -0.15
N ARG A 106 -15.87 -1.29 0.17
CA ARG A 106 -16.23 -0.21 1.12
C ARG A 106 -15.59 -0.43 2.49
N GLN A 107 -15.67 -1.65 3.02
CA GLN A 107 -15.08 -1.98 4.32
C GLN A 107 -13.55 -1.87 4.29
N TRP A 108 -12.93 -2.21 3.17
CA TRP A 108 -11.50 -2.11 2.95
C TRP A 108 -11.03 -0.66 2.99
N LEU A 109 -11.64 0.21 2.17
CA LEU A 109 -11.33 1.64 2.10
C LEU A 109 -11.59 2.33 3.44
N HIS A 110 -12.73 2.03 4.07
CA HIS A 110 -13.04 2.57 5.40
C HIS A 110 -11.98 2.18 6.43
N ARG A 111 -11.48 0.93 6.41
CA ARG A 111 -10.44 0.50 7.35
C ARG A 111 -9.12 1.25 7.13
N LEU A 112 -8.73 1.50 5.88
CA LEU A 112 -7.52 2.28 5.59
C LEU A 112 -7.66 3.72 6.10
N GLN A 113 -8.81 4.34 5.84
CA GLN A 113 -9.10 5.70 6.29
C GLN A 113 -9.11 5.81 7.83
N GLU A 114 -9.71 4.84 8.52
CA GLU A 114 -9.75 4.84 9.98
C GLU A 114 -8.38 4.57 10.58
N ALA A 115 -7.60 3.68 9.98
CA ALA A 115 -6.24 3.40 10.42
C ALA A 115 -5.36 4.65 10.37
N GLU A 116 -5.46 5.42 9.29
CA GLU A 116 -4.72 6.67 9.13
C GLU A 116 -5.03 7.71 10.23
N LYS A 117 -6.26 7.72 10.74
CA LYS A 117 -6.69 8.66 11.79
C LYS A 117 -6.39 8.18 13.21
N LYS A 118 -6.42 6.86 13.43
CA LYS A 118 -6.50 6.26 14.77
C LYS A 118 -5.25 5.50 15.18
N GLU A 119 -4.46 5.01 14.23
CA GLU A 119 -3.28 4.22 14.53
C GLU A 119 -2.06 5.09 14.77
N SER A 120 -1.15 4.59 15.59
CA SER A 120 0.14 5.23 15.82
C SER A 120 1.02 5.22 14.56
N ARG A 121 1.97 6.14 14.50
CA ARG A 121 3.02 6.16 13.46
C ARG A 121 3.75 4.82 13.37
N GLY A 122 4.19 4.26 14.50
CA GLY A 122 4.90 2.98 14.54
C GLY A 122 4.06 1.80 14.04
N CYS A 123 2.74 1.79 14.30
CA CYS A 123 1.83 0.79 13.74
C CYS A 123 1.72 0.91 12.21
N LEU A 124 1.54 2.13 11.69
CA LEU A 124 1.40 2.37 10.26
C LEU A 124 2.67 2.00 9.49
N GLU A 125 3.84 2.40 9.99
CA GLU A 125 5.13 2.03 9.41
C GLU A 125 5.30 0.51 9.37
N ALA A 126 5.12 -0.18 10.50
CA ALA A 126 5.21 -1.64 10.55
C ALA A 126 4.21 -2.31 9.58
N SER A 127 2.98 -1.79 9.50
CA SER A 127 1.96 -2.33 8.60
C SER A 127 2.33 -2.18 7.13
N VAL A 128 2.91 -1.04 6.75
CA VAL A 128 3.35 -0.76 5.38
C VAL A 128 4.56 -1.60 5.01
N THR A 129 5.55 -1.72 5.91
CA THR A 129 6.74 -2.55 5.71
C THR A 129 6.39 -4.00 5.45
N LEU A 130 5.53 -4.59 6.29
CA LEU A 130 5.06 -5.96 6.14
C LEU A 130 4.20 -6.18 4.89
N ASN A 131 3.66 -5.11 4.30
CA ASN A 131 2.83 -5.16 3.11
C ASN A 131 3.59 -4.92 1.80
N LEU A 132 4.76 -4.28 1.85
CA LEU A 132 5.44 -3.71 0.68
C LEU A 132 5.70 -4.74 -0.42
N PHE A 133 6.27 -5.89 -0.07
CA PHE A 133 6.52 -6.97 -1.04
C PHE A 133 5.25 -7.59 -1.60
N ARG A 134 4.23 -7.79 -0.76
CA ARG A 134 2.92 -8.32 -1.19
C ARG A 134 2.29 -7.37 -2.21
N LEU A 135 2.33 -6.07 -1.93
CA LEU A 135 1.83 -5.02 -2.80
C LEU A 135 2.52 -5.08 -4.17
N LEU A 136 3.85 -5.10 -4.18
CA LEU A 136 4.66 -5.00 -5.41
C LEU A 136 4.65 -6.27 -6.28
N VAL A 137 4.72 -7.44 -5.66
CA VAL A 137 4.92 -8.71 -6.39
C VAL A 137 3.60 -9.39 -6.71
N ARG A 138 2.62 -9.30 -5.81
CA ARG A 138 1.37 -10.06 -5.91
C ARG A 138 0.21 -9.18 -6.32
N ASP A 139 -0.04 -8.11 -5.56
CA ASP A 139 -1.26 -7.34 -5.73
C ASP A 139 -1.19 -6.47 -7.00
N LEU A 140 -0.02 -5.87 -7.29
CA LEU A 140 0.22 -5.15 -8.55
C LEU A 140 0.12 -6.06 -9.78
N ARG A 141 0.68 -7.28 -9.69
CA ARG A 141 0.55 -8.28 -10.76
C ARG A 141 -0.90 -8.68 -10.97
N CYS A 142 -1.66 -8.91 -9.90
CA CYS A 142 -3.07 -9.26 -9.99
C CYS A 142 -3.90 -8.17 -10.70
N VAL A 143 -3.59 -6.90 -10.43
CA VAL A 143 -4.24 -5.78 -11.14
C VAL A 143 -3.83 -5.74 -12.62
N ALA A 144 -2.56 -5.98 -12.92
CA ALA A 144 -2.07 -6.01 -14.31
C ALA A 144 -2.65 -7.18 -15.12
N ASP A 145 -2.85 -8.33 -14.49
CA ASP A 145 -3.41 -9.54 -15.12
C ASP A 145 -4.95 -9.44 -15.32
N GLY A 146 -5.62 -8.50 -14.65
CA GLY A 146 -7.06 -8.26 -14.82
C GLY A 146 -7.91 -9.50 -14.50
N ASP A 147 -8.71 -9.94 -15.47
CA ASP A 147 -9.55 -11.14 -15.37
C ASP A 147 -8.74 -12.44 -15.22
N LEU A 148 -7.47 -12.45 -15.63
CA LEU A 148 -6.58 -13.61 -15.53
C LEU A 148 -6.05 -13.85 -14.10
N CYS A 149 -6.24 -12.89 -13.19
CA CYS A 149 -5.90 -13.06 -11.78
C CYS A 149 -7.02 -13.82 -11.05
N VAL A 150 -6.78 -15.12 -10.78
CA VAL A 150 -7.71 -16.08 -10.15
C VAL A 150 -7.24 -16.64 -8.81
#